data_AF-A0A660VDV4-F1
#
_entry.id   AF-A0A660VDV4-F1
#
_cell.length_a   1.000
_cell.length_b   1.000
_cell.length_c   1.000
_cell.angle_alpha   90.00
_cell.angle_beta   90.00
_cell.angle_gamma   90.00
#
_symmetry.space_group_name_H-M   'P 1'
#
loop_
_entity.id
_entity.type
_entity.pdbx_description
1 polymer ?
#
loop_
_entity_poly.entity_id
_entity_poly.type
_entity_poly.pdbx_seq_one_letter_code
_entity_poly.pdbx_strand_id
1 'polypeptide(L)'
;MQLSELIGRIAIRLGYRYPSGTPTLSTDRKSFIVNCVNDACRDIAIAFQEDFLKYTTKSLDAPYETGAVSVTKGSTTVTGDGTNWTSSHANWWFYGPDGRLYEIASIGGSQSLILAEAYIGDTESGASYKLTPLFYDLPSDLLQLVDVTRKQTPLTGVPLRNLQALIGFGTPSNYALKGNKILFYPFPDEAIQVTLLYVRKPTTVSNDTDVIDVPEQYLRYLELTVWRRVAELWSKEDVPNAVRAEMQEFELLLAKGGRQKERVRIARNRFADPLIDGIKAPAWLPDDLERL
;
A
#
# COMPACT_ATOMS: atom_id res chain seq x y z
N MET A 1 12.55 15.85 14.73
CA MET A 1 13.84 15.34 15.25
C MET A 1 14.70 14.94 14.07
N GLN A 2 15.96 15.38 14.03
CA GLN A 2 16.93 14.96 13.01
C GLN A 2 17.47 13.57 13.33
N LEU A 3 17.91 12.83 12.30
CA LEU A 3 18.48 11.50 12.46
C LEU A 3 19.71 11.50 13.38
N SER A 4 20.62 12.47 13.20
CA SER A 4 21.81 12.63 14.05
C SER A 4 21.50 12.82 15.53
N GLU A 5 20.43 13.55 15.85
CA GLU A 5 19.98 13.76 17.23
C GLU A 5 19.54 12.44 17.88
N LEU A 6 18.75 11.63 17.16
CA LEU A 6 18.31 10.32 17.64
C LEU A 6 19.50 9.38 17.83
N ILE A 7 20.41 9.30 16.86
CA ILE A 7 21.62 8.50 16.95
C ILE A 7 22.45 8.90 18.18
N GLY A 8 22.58 10.20 18.45
CA GLY A 8 23.26 10.71 19.63
C GLY A 8 22.62 10.25 20.94
N ARG A 9 21.29 10.31 21.05
CA ARG A 9 20.55 9.82 22.23
C ARG A 9 20.74 8.32 22.46
N ILE A 10 20.68 7.53 21.40
CA ILE A 10 20.92 6.07 21.47
C ILE A 10 22.37 5.78 21.90
N ALA A 11 23.36 6.49 21.33
CA ALA A 11 24.76 6.33 21.71
C ALA A 11 24.98 6.59 23.21
N ILE A 12 24.39 7.66 23.75
CA ILE A 12 24.47 7.98 25.18
C ILE A 12 23.89 6.85 26.05
N ARG A 13 22.74 6.28 25.65
CA ARG A 13 22.10 5.16 26.37
C ARG A 13 22.96 3.90 26.42
N LEU A 14 23.74 3.65 25.37
CA LEU A 14 24.68 2.53 25.29
C LEU A 14 26.00 2.78 26.03
N GLY A 15 26.10 3.89 26.78
CA GLY A 15 27.29 4.21 27.56
C GLY A 15 28.42 4.87 26.77
N TYR A 16 28.20 5.26 25.50
CA TYR A 16 29.14 6.11 24.77
C TYR A 16 29.06 7.55 25.32
N ARG A 17 29.65 7.81 26.49
CA ARG A 17 29.87 9.17 27.02
C ARG A 17 31.29 9.61 26.68
N TYR A 18 31.46 10.83 26.16
CA TYR A 18 32.79 11.42 26.00
C TYR A 18 32.88 12.81 26.65
N PRO A 19 34.01 13.14 27.31
CA PRO A 19 34.20 14.42 28.01
C PRO A 19 34.23 15.68 27.11
N SER A 20 34.53 15.56 25.81
CA SER A 20 34.68 16.74 24.93
C SER A 20 34.74 16.42 23.42
N GLY A 21 33.88 15.55 22.87
CA GLY A 21 33.88 15.25 21.43
C GLY A 21 32.64 14.52 20.91
N THR A 22 32.39 14.60 19.59
CA THR A 22 31.27 13.95 18.91
C THR A 22 31.42 12.42 18.98
N PRO A 23 30.41 11.67 19.47
CA PRO A 23 30.48 10.22 19.54
C PRO A 23 30.64 9.63 18.15
N THR A 24 31.80 9.02 17.88
CA THR A 24 32.06 8.39 16.59
C THR A 24 31.69 6.91 16.69
N LEU A 25 30.41 6.61 16.48
CA LEU A 25 29.99 5.25 16.15
C LEU A 25 30.68 4.83 14.85
N SER A 26 31.12 3.56 14.77
CA SER A 26 31.60 3.01 13.51
C SER A 26 30.52 3.12 12.44
N THR A 27 30.93 3.21 11.17
CA THR A 27 30.01 3.30 10.02
C THR A 27 28.96 2.19 10.08
N ASP A 28 29.37 0.94 10.33
CA ASP A 28 28.47 -0.22 10.41
C ASP A 28 27.41 -0.07 11.52
N ARG A 29 27.80 0.48 12.68
CA ARG A 29 26.88 0.70 13.79
C ARG A 29 25.89 1.81 13.47
N LYS A 30 26.34 2.88 12.82
CA LYS A 30 25.43 3.94 12.34
C LYS A 30 24.43 3.36 11.33
N SER A 31 24.90 2.61 10.34
CA SER A 31 24.03 1.97 9.34
C SER A 31 23.02 1.01 9.98
N PHE A 32 23.42 0.24 10.98
CA PHE A 32 22.51 -0.62 11.74
C PHE A 32 21.42 0.18 12.45
N ILE A 33 21.78 1.26 13.17
CA ILE A 33 20.80 2.12 13.84
C ILE A 33 19.86 2.75 12.82
N VAL A 34 20.36 3.24 11.69
CA VAL A 34 19.53 3.83 10.61
C VAL A 34 18.50 2.83 10.09
N ASN A 35 18.88 1.56 9.91
CA ASN A 35 17.94 0.50 9.54
C ASN A 35 16.88 0.29 10.63
N CYS A 36 17.28 0.21 11.90
CA CYS A 36 16.34 0.11 13.02
C CYS A 36 15.37 1.29 13.08
N VAL A 37 15.82 2.52 12.79
CA VAL A 37 14.97 3.71 12.72
C VAL A 37 13.94 3.58 11.60
N ASN A 38 14.38 3.25 10.39
CA ASN A 38 13.48 3.09 9.25
C ASN A 38 12.42 2.00 9.46
N ASP A 39 12.79 0.89 10.08
CA ASP A 39 11.86 -0.18 10.42
C ASP A 39 10.89 0.25 11.53
N ALA A 40 11.40 0.87 12.60
CA ALA A 40 10.55 1.35 13.70
C ALA A 40 9.56 2.42 13.23
N CYS A 41 9.94 3.30 12.31
CA CYS A 41 9.01 4.24 11.68
C CYS A 41 7.85 3.52 10.96
N ARG A 42 8.15 2.45 10.22
CA ARG A 42 7.11 1.66 9.52
C ARG A 42 6.18 0.96 10.52
N ASP A 43 6.72 0.41 11.60
CA ASP A 43 5.92 -0.25 12.63
C ASP A 43 4.99 0.74 13.34
N ILE A 44 5.46 1.96 13.61
CA ILE A 44 4.64 3.05 14.15
C ILE A 44 3.50 3.40 13.19
N ALA A 45 3.79 3.53 11.89
CA ALA A 45 2.76 3.84 10.90
C ALA A 45 1.69 2.75 10.79
N ILE A 46 2.06 1.47 10.99
CA ILE A 46 1.11 0.35 11.00
C ILE A 46 0.31 0.28 12.32
N ALA A 47 0.95 0.53 13.46
CA ALA A 47 0.29 0.48 14.77
C ALA A 47 -0.69 1.64 14.98
N PHE A 48 -0.35 2.82 14.45
CA PHE A 48 -1.11 4.06 14.62
C PHE A 48 -1.56 4.62 13.28
N GLN A 49 -2.23 3.78 12.49
CA GLN A 49 -2.63 4.07 11.10
C GLN A 49 -3.31 5.42 10.94
N GLU A 50 -4.15 5.81 11.90
CA GLU A 50 -4.94 7.04 11.88
C GLU A 50 -4.15 8.31 11.54
N ASP A 51 -2.91 8.44 12.04
CA ASP A 51 -2.07 9.62 11.83
C ASP A 51 -1.27 9.56 10.52
N PHE A 52 -1.30 8.41 9.85
CA PHE A 52 -0.63 8.14 8.58
C PHE A 52 -1.62 7.89 7.44
N LEU A 53 -2.93 7.98 7.69
CA LEU A 53 -3.96 7.84 6.68
C LEU A 53 -3.85 8.94 5.63
N LYS A 54 -3.83 8.52 4.37
CA LYS A 54 -3.93 9.36 3.19
C LYS A 54 -5.01 8.81 2.26
N TYR A 55 -5.55 9.68 1.45
CA TYR A 55 -6.40 9.28 0.34
C TYR A 55 -5.87 9.85 -0.96
N THR A 56 -6.07 9.12 -2.04
CA THR A 56 -5.85 9.62 -3.39
C THR A 56 -6.98 9.16 -4.30
N THR A 57 -7.25 9.92 -5.35
CA THR A 57 -8.19 9.52 -6.40
C THR A 57 -7.43 8.90 -7.56
N LYS A 58 -7.96 7.79 -8.07
CA LYS A 58 -7.46 7.10 -9.25
C LYS A 58 -8.55 7.10 -10.31
N SER A 59 -8.22 7.62 -11.49
CA SER A 59 -9.07 7.49 -12.67
C SER A 59 -8.87 6.11 -13.28
N LEU A 60 -9.97 5.42 -13.54
CA LEU A 60 -10.03 4.18 -14.28
C LEU A 60 -10.54 4.51 -15.67
N ASP A 61 -9.74 4.23 -16.70
CA ASP A 61 -10.08 4.54 -18.08
C ASP A 61 -11.15 3.58 -18.63
N ALA A 62 -12.03 4.11 -19.47
CA ALA A 62 -12.95 3.30 -20.27
C ALA A 62 -12.15 2.50 -21.33
N PRO A 63 -12.68 1.36 -21.80
CA PRO A 63 -12.05 0.62 -22.88
C PRO A 63 -12.03 1.43 -24.18
N TYR A 64 -10.98 1.28 -24.96
CA TYR A 64 -10.91 1.83 -26.32
C TYR A 64 -11.49 0.83 -27.31
N GLU A 65 -12.57 1.20 -27.98
CA GLU A 65 -13.35 0.31 -28.87
C GLU A 65 -13.54 0.90 -30.28
N THR A 66 -12.88 2.03 -30.59
CA THR A 66 -13.05 2.68 -31.90
C THR A 66 -12.41 1.86 -33.01
N GLY A 67 -13.15 1.68 -34.11
CA GLY A 67 -12.71 0.92 -35.28
C GLY A 67 -12.95 -0.59 -35.13
N ALA A 68 -12.38 -1.35 -36.05
CA ALA A 68 -12.41 -2.81 -36.05
C ALA A 68 -10.98 -3.37 -36.17
N VAL A 69 -10.83 -4.68 -35.96
CA VAL A 69 -9.54 -5.36 -36.10
C VAL A 69 -9.59 -6.55 -37.03
N SER A 70 -8.43 -6.87 -37.59
CA SER A 70 -8.13 -8.13 -38.23
C SER A 70 -7.05 -8.86 -37.44
N VAL A 71 -7.36 -10.09 -37.06
CA VAL A 71 -6.51 -10.99 -36.27
C VAL A 71 -6.23 -12.24 -37.07
N THR A 72 -5.02 -12.79 -36.95
CA THR A 72 -4.64 -14.03 -37.63
C THR A 72 -4.12 -15.02 -36.62
N LYS A 73 -4.65 -16.24 -36.66
CA LYS A 73 -4.23 -17.32 -35.77
C LYS A 73 -2.73 -17.59 -35.91
N GLY A 74 -2.02 -17.63 -34.79
CA GLY A 74 -0.57 -17.81 -34.73
C GLY A 74 0.25 -16.55 -34.99
N SER A 75 -0.39 -15.40 -35.26
CA SER A 75 0.29 -14.11 -35.45
C SER A 75 0.29 -13.29 -34.17
N THR A 76 1.35 -12.54 -33.91
CA THR A 76 1.39 -11.50 -32.87
C THR A 76 0.84 -10.16 -33.36
N THR A 77 0.70 -9.98 -34.67
CA THR A 77 0.27 -8.70 -35.25
C THR A 77 -1.25 -8.63 -35.32
N VAL A 78 -1.81 -7.55 -34.81
CA VAL A 78 -3.21 -7.17 -34.98
C VAL A 78 -3.27 -5.90 -35.81
N THR A 79 -4.06 -5.96 -36.89
CA THR A 79 -4.25 -4.83 -37.81
C THR A 79 -5.56 -4.15 -37.51
N GLY A 80 -5.53 -2.85 -37.25
CA GLY A 80 -6.73 -2.03 -37.06
C GLY A 80 -7.27 -1.49 -38.37
N ASP A 81 -8.58 -1.25 -38.41
CA ASP A 81 -9.29 -0.50 -39.46
C ASP A 81 -10.12 0.60 -38.81
N GLY A 82 -9.89 1.85 -39.19
CA GLY A 82 -10.53 3.02 -38.56
C GLY A 82 -10.12 3.24 -37.10
N THR A 83 -9.04 2.60 -36.64
CA THR A 83 -8.49 2.76 -35.29
C THR A 83 -7.53 3.95 -35.23
N ASN A 84 -7.33 4.49 -34.03
CA ASN A 84 -6.35 5.54 -33.77
C ASN A 84 -5.54 5.21 -32.50
N TRP A 85 -4.82 4.10 -32.54
CA TRP A 85 -3.98 3.67 -31.41
C TRP A 85 -2.77 4.58 -31.23
N THR A 86 -2.45 4.85 -29.97
CA THR A 86 -1.33 5.70 -29.57
C THR A 86 -0.42 4.93 -28.63
N SER A 87 0.79 5.44 -28.40
CA SER A 87 1.74 4.85 -27.46
C SER A 87 1.21 4.73 -26.02
N SER A 88 0.18 5.48 -25.63
CA SER A 88 -0.45 5.33 -24.31
C SER A 88 -1.16 3.99 -24.13
N HIS A 89 -1.59 3.34 -25.23
CA HIS A 89 -2.18 2.01 -25.20
C HIS A 89 -1.15 0.87 -25.13
N ALA A 90 0.16 1.16 -25.20
CA ALA A 90 1.18 0.11 -25.14
C ALA A 90 1.18 -0.65 -23.81
N ASN A 91 0.71 -0.02 -22.73
CA ASN A 91 0.58 -0.67 -21.41
C ASN A 91 -0.81 -1.26 -21.16
N TRP A 92 -1.66 -1.32 -22.19
CA TRP A 92 -3.01 -1.87 -22.10
C TRP A 92 -3.03 -3.32 -22.57
N TRP A 93 -4.19 -3.96 -22.40
CA TRP A 93 -4.44 -5.32 -22.84
C TRP A 93 -5.44 -5.31 -23.98
N PHE A 94 -5.21 -6.17 -24.97
CA PHE A 94 -6.10 -6.40 -26.09
C PHE A 94 -7.10 -7.49 -25.72
N TYR A 95 -8.38 -7.12 -25.65
CA TYR A 95 -9.50 -8.06 -25.59
C TYR A 95 -9.91 -8.40 -27.02
N GLY A 96 -9.55 -9.60 -27.45
CA GLY A 96 -9.81 -10.10 -28.80
C GLY A 96 -11.24 -10.62 -28.99
N PRO A 97 -11.65 -10.83 -30.26
CA PRO A 97 -12.99 -11.33 -30.57
C PRO A 97 -13.25 -12.77 -30.10
N ASP A 98 -12.19 -13.51 -29.78
CA ASP A 98 -12.21 -14.82 -29.13
C ASP A 98 -12.53 -14.77 -27.63
N GLY A 99 -12.76 -13.57 -27.09
CA GLY A 99 -13.12 -13.37 -25.69
C GLY A 99 -11.94 -13.51 -24.72
N ARG A 100 -10.71 -13.35 -25.21
CA ARG A 100 -9.49 -13.47 -24.41
C ARG A 100 -8.72 -12.16 -24.33
N LEU A 101 -7.99 -12.00 -23.23
CA LEU A 101 -7.07 -10.88 -23.02
C LEU A 101 -5.65 -11.28 -23.42
N TYR A 102 -5.01 -10.42 -24.21
CA TYR A 102 -3.64 -10.55 -24.67
C TYR A 102 -2.85 -9.31 -24.23
N GLU A 103 -1.64 -9.50 -23.73
CA GLU A 103 -0.74 -8.40 -23.42
C GLU A 103 -0.23 -7.75 -24.71
N ILE A 104 -0.25 -6.41 -24.76
CA ILE A 104 0.29 -5.65 -25.89
C ILE A 104 1.78 -5.45 -25.63
N ALA A 105 2.63 -5.93 -26.54
CA ALA A 105 4.07 -5.71 -26.47
C ALA A 105 4.46 -4.31 -26.97
N SER A 106 3.81 -3.85 -28.05
CA SER A 106 4.03 -2.50 -28.58
C SER A 106 2.89 -2.05 -29.50
N ILE A 107 2.80 -0.74 -29.69
CA ILE A 107 1.92 -0.12 -30.70
C ILE A 107 2.80 0.25 -31.89
N GLY A 108 2.60 -0.43 -33.02
CA GLY A 108 3.32 -0.19 -34.28
C GLY A 108 2.82 1.04 -35.06
N GLY A 109 1.64 1.56 -34.72
CA GLY A 109 1.06 2.77 -35.28
C GLY A 109 -0.43 2.87 -34.96
N SER A 110 -1.13 3.85 -35.56
CA SER A 110 -2.56 4.06 -35.34
C SER A 110 -3.45 2.85 -35.67
N GLN A 111 -2.95 1.95 -36.53
CA GLN A 111 -3.66 0.78 -37.07
C GLN A 111 -2.83 -0.52 -36.99
N SER A 112 -1.78 -0.54 -36.16
CA SER A 112 -0.98 -1.74 -35.97
C SER A 112 -0.55 -1.85 -34.52
N LEU A 113 -0.79 -3.00 -33.90
CA LEU A 113 -0.28 -3.36 -32.58
C LEU A 113 0.32 -4.76 -32.63
N ILE A 114 1.28 -5.00 -31.73
CA ILE A 114 1.98 -6.26 -31.57
C ILE A 114 1.64 -6.81 -30.18
N LEU A 115 1.15 -8.04 -30.14
CA LEU A 115 0.89 -8.81 -28.93
C LEU A 115 2.18 -9.45 -28.42
N ALA A 116 2.30 -9.62 -27.10
CA ALA A 116 3.41 -10.32 -26.48
C ALA A 116 3.40 -11.83 -26.80
N GLU A 117 2.22 -12.40 -26.97
CA GLU A 117 2.00 -13.79 -27.34
C GLU A 117 1.18 -13.88 -28.63
N ALA A 118 1.36 -14.97 -29.38
CA ALA A 118 0.62 -15.19 -30.61
C ALA A 118 -0.88 -15.34 -30.35
N TYR A 119 -1.71 -14.74 -31.20
CA TYR A 119 -3.15 -14.86 -31.16
C TYR A 119 -3.58 -16.31 -31.39
N ILE A 120 -4.40 -16.87 -30.51
CA ILE A 120 -4.78 -18.30 -30.55
C ILE A 120 -6.21 -18.54 -31.03
N GLY A 121 -7.03 -17.49 -31.10
CA GLY A 121 -8.37 -17.53 -31.68
C GLY A 121 -8.34 -17.77 -33.20
N ASP A 122 -9.52 -17.89 -33.79
CA ASP A 122 -9.65 -18.09 -35.23
C ASP A 122 -9.36 -16.80 -36.00
N THR A 123 -8.91 -16.95 -37.25
CA THR A 123 -8.60 -15.78 -38.09
C THR A 123 -9.88 -15.05 -38.45
N GLU A 124 -9.93 -13.75 -38.15
CA GLU A 124 -11.12 -12.92 -38.31
C GLU A 124 -10.73 -11.52 -38.79
N SER A 125 -11.61 -10.88 -39.55
CA SER A 125 -11.42 -9.53 -40.09
C SER A 125 -12.69 -8.69 -39.86
N GLY A 126 -12.52 -7.41 -39.52
CA GLY A 126 -13.64 -6.52 -39.24
C GLY A 126 -14.29 -6.80 -37.88
N ALA A 127 -13.56 -7.44 -36.97
CA ALA A 127 -14.07 -7.88 -35.67
C ALA A 127 -14.08 -6.74 -34.65
N SER A 128 -15.02 -6.81 -33.70
CA SER A 128 -15.00 -5.93 -32.52
C SER A 128 -13.89 -6.34 -31.54
N TYR A 129 -13.39 -5.36 -30.81
CA TYR A 129 -12.31 -5.54 -29.83
C TYR A 129 -12.41 -4.48 -28.74
N LYS A 130 -11.62 -4.64 -27.69
CA LYS A 130 -11.40 -3.59 -26.69
C LYS A 130 -9.93 -3.51 -26.33
N LEU A 131 -9.37 -2.31 -26.18
CA LEU A 131 -8.14 -2.13 -25.41
C LEU A 131 -8.51 -1.67 -24.01
N THR A 132 -7.96 -2.28 -22.97
CA THR A 132 -8.28 -1.92 -21.59
C THR A 132 -7.06 -1.99 -20.67
N PRO A 133 -6.88 -1.04 -19.74
CA PRO A 133 -5.88 -1.17 -18.69
C PRO A 133 -6.29 -2.26 -17.68
N LEU A 134 -5.43 -3.27 -17.52
CA LEU A 134 -5.69 -4.37 -16.58
C LEU A 134 -5.25 -4.03 -15.14
N PHE A 135 -4.15 -3.31 -15.01
CA PHE A 135 -3.51 -2.99 -13.74
C PHE A 135 -3.24 -1.50 -13.63
N TYR A 136 -3.51 -0.96 -12.46
CA TYR A 136 -3.29 0.45 -12.14
C TYR A 136 -2.23 0.58 -11.06
N ASP A 137 -1.36 1.59 -11.17
CA ASP A 137 -0.33 1.82 -10.16
C ASP A 137 -0.92 2.33 -8.86
N LEU A 138 -0.48 1.74 -7.75
CA LEU A 138 -0.71 2.25 -6.41
C LEU A 138 0.21 3.45 -6.11
N PRO A 139 -0.13 4.28 -5.12
CA PRO A 139 0.76 5.34 -4.65
C PRO A 139 2.14 4.78 -4.28
N SER A 140 3.20 5.48 -4.67
CA SER A 140 4.58 5.06 -4.40
C SER A 140 4.92 5.09 -2.90
N ASP A 141 4.20 5.89 -2.13
CA ASP A 141 4.25 5.97 -0.68
C ASP A 141 3.22 5.07 0.00
N LEU A 142 2.58 4.12 -0.68
CA LEU A 142 1.66 3.20 -0.03
C LEU A 142 2.42 2.18 0.85
N LEU A 143 2.09 2.17 2.15
CA LEU A 143 2.54 1.12 3.08
C LEU A 143 1.50 0.01 3.20
N GLN A 144 0.24 0.39 3.39
CA GLN A 144 -0.87 -0.54 3.51
C GLN A 144 -2.12 0.07 2.90
N LEU A 145 -2.80 -0.67 2.03
CA LEU A 145 -4.12 -0.27 1.54
C LEU A 145 -5.16 -0.54 2.64
N VAL A 146 -5.99 0.45 2.93
CA VAL A 146 -7.02 0.38 3.98
C VAL A 146 -8.38 0.14 3.37
N ASP A 147 -8.75 0.94 2.38
CA ASP A 147 -10.05 0.82 1.71
C ASP A 147 -9.98 1.36 0.29
N VAL A 148 -10.89 0.89 -0.56
CA VAL A 148 -11.11 1.41 -1.90
C VAL A 148 -12.58 1.69 -2.08
N THR A 149 -12.91 2.95 -2.35
CA THR A 149 -14.31 3.37 -2.46
C THR A 149 -14.60 3.98 -3.82
N ARG A 150 -15.81 3.79 -4.31
CA ARG A 150 -16.35 4.45 -5.50
C ARG A 150 -17.60 5.21 -5.07
N LYS A 151 -17.58 6.54 -5.13
CA LYS A 151 -18.69 7.39 -4.64
C LYS A 151 -19.17 6.95 -3.25
N GLN A 152 -18.24 6.77 -2.30
CA GLN A 152 -18.51 6.30 -0.93
C GLN A 152 -18.97 4.84 -0.79
N THR A 153 -19.18 4.10 -1.89
CA THR A 153 -19.45 2.66 -1.85
C THR A 153 -18.12 1.90 -1.76
N PRO A 154 -17.85 1.14 -0.70
CA PRO A 154 -16.63 0.34 -0.60
C PRO A 154 -16.65 -0.80 -1.62
N LEU A 155 -15.50 -1.07 -2.23
CA LEU A 155 -15.26 -2.23 -3.06
C LEU A 155 -14.74 -3.38 -2.21
N THR A 156 -15.00 -4.61 -2.63
CA THR A 156 -14.57 -5.81 -1.91
C THR A 156 -13.17 -6.22 -2.34
N GLY A 157 -12.24 -6.28 -1.40
CA GLY A 157 -10.91 -6.84 -1.63
C GLY A 157 -10.96 -8.36 -1.73
N VAL A 158 -10.46 -8.92 -2.82
CA VAL A 158 -10.38 -10.38 -3.04
C VAL A 158 -8.98 -10.80 -3.44
N PRO A 159 -8.56 -12.05 -3.17
CA PRO A 159 -7.29 -12.57 -3.63
C PRO A 159 -7.19 -12.54 -5.17
N LEU A 160 -6.02 -12.18 -5.71
CA LEU A 160 -5.80 -12.07 -7.16
C LEU A 160 -6.23 -13.33 -7.94
N ARG A 161 -5.96 -14.52 -7.39
CA ARG A 161 -6.36 -15.80 -7.99
C ARG A 161 -7.87 -15.92 -8.26
N ASN A 162 -8.71 -15.21 -7.52
CA ASN A 162 -10.16 -15.24 -7.70
C ASN A 162 -10.61 -14.39 -8.89
N LEU A 163 -9.81 -13.39 -9.30
CA LEU A 163 -10.14 -12.48 -10.40
C LEU A 163 -9.35 -12.77 -11.67
N GLN A 164 -8.17 -13.40 -11.56
CA GLN A 164 -7.25 -13.58 -12.69
C GLN A 164 -7.84 -14.39 -13.86
N ALA A 165 -8.82 -15.24 -13.60
CA ALA A 165 -9.53 -16.03 -14.62
C ALA A 165 -10.85 -15.41 -15.08
N LEU A 166 -11.29 -14.31 -14.45
CA LEU A 166 -12.55 -13.66 -14.79
C LEU A 166 -12.32 -12.57 -15.82
N ILE A 167 -13.11 -12.61 -16.88
CA ILE A 167 -13.17 -11.56 -17.89
C ILE A 167 -14.62 -11.06 -17.94
N GLY A 168 -14.80 -9.78 -17.63
CA GLY A 168 -16.10 -9.14 -17.60
C GLY A 168 -15.93 -7.64 -17.51
N PHE A 169 -16.78 -6.90 -18.23
CA PHE A 169 -16.81 -5.45 -18.24
C PHE A 169 -18.05 -4.96 -17.51
N GLY A 170 -17.92 -3.85 -16.79
CA GLY A 170 -18.99 -3.27 -16.01
C GLY A 170 -18.47 -2.35 -14.91
N THR A 171 -19.36 -1.93 -14.02
CA THR A 171 -18.96 -1.07 -12.92
C THR A 171 -18.19 -1.86 -11.84
N PRO A 172 -16.94 -1.49 -11.52
CA PRO A 172 -16.12 -2.26 -10.58
C PRO A 172 -16.72 -2.38 -9.19
N SER A 173 -16.75 -3.59 -8.64
CA SER A 173 -17.26 -3.91 -7.29
C SER A 173 -16.23 -4.63 -6.42
N ASN A 174 -15.19 -5.18 -7.05
CA ASN A 174 -14.10 -5.91 -6.41
C ASN A 174 -12.76 -5.34 -6.82
N TYR A 175 -11.74 -5.57 -6.00
CA TYR A 175 -10.35 -5.30 -6.37
C TYR A 175 -9.42 -6.41 -5.88
N ALA A 176 -8.27 -6.55 -6.53
CA ALA A 176 -7.18 -7.41 -6.08
C ALA A 176 -5.83 -6.70 -6.20
N LEU A 177 -4.91 -7.04 -5.31
CA LEU A 177 -3.55 -6.49 -5.30
C LEU A 177 -2.58 -7.44 -6.00
N LYS A 178 -1.65 -6.87 -6.77
CA LYS A 178 -0.53 -7.55 -7.40
C LYS A 178 0.73 -6.70 -7.24
N GLY A 179 1.50 -6.94 -6.19
CA GLY A 179 2.65 -6.10 -5.85
C GLY A 179 2.23 -4.64 -5.67
N ASN A 180 2.85 -3.72 -6.43
CA ASN A 180 2.56 -2.28 -6.39
C ASN A 180 1.42 -1.86 -7.34
N LYS A 181 0.64 -2.82 -7.83
CA LYS A 181 -0.48 -2.57 -8.72
C LYS A 181 -1.79 -3.10 -8.14
N ILE A 182 -2.88 -2.50 -8.58
CA ILE A 182 -4.25 -2.89 -8.24
C ILE A 182 -5.02 -3.23 -9.51
N LEU A 183 -5.80 -4.30 -9.44
CA LEU A 183 -6.73 -4.75 -10.48
C LEU A 183 -8.15 -4.52 -9.97
N PHE A 184 -9.02 -4.01 -10.83
CA PHE A 184 -10.43 -3.78 -10.56
C PHE A 184 -11.28 -4.77 -11.34
N TYR A 185 -12.35 -5.26 -10.70
CA TYR A 185 -13.28 -6.19 -11.33
C TYR A 185 -14.75 -5.87 -10.98
N PRO A 186 -15.70 -5.96 -11.92
CA PRO A 186 -15.50 -6.05 -13.37
C PRO A 186 -14.58 -4.95 -13.92
N PHE A 187 -13.99 -5.18 -15.09
CA PHE A 187 -13.19 -4.14 -15.75
C PHE A 187 -14.11 -2.96 -16.09
N PRO A 188 -13.67 -1.71 -15.85
CA PRO A 188 -14.50 -0.55 -16.12
C PRO A 188 -14.94 -0.54 -17.58
N ASP A 189 -16.23 -0.39 -17.81
CA ASP A 189 -16.86 -0.13 -19.12
C ASP A 189 -16.92 1.37 -19.42
N GLU A 190 -16.96 2.20 -18.38
CA GLU A 190 -16.94 3.65 -18.44
C GLU A 190 -15.78 4.23 -17.64
N ALA A 191 -15.41 5.48 -17.94
CA ALA A 191 -14.39 6.18 -17.18
C ALA A 191 -14.92 6.52 -15.78
N ILE A 192 -14.30 5.94 -14.74
CA ILE A 192 -14.78 6.02 -13.35
C ILE A 192 -13.63 6.45 -12.43
N GLN A 193 -13.94 7.23 -11.41
CA GLN A 193 -12.99 7.52 -10.33
C GLN A 193 -13.22 6.62 -9.12
N VAL A 194 -12.13 6.12 -8.56
CA VAL A 194 -12.09 5.43 -7.28
C VAL A 194 -11.16 6.17 -6.32
N THR A 195 -11.49 6.12 -5.03
CA THR A 195 -10.68 6.69 -3.96
C THR A 195 -9.98 5.57 -3.23
N LEU A 196 -8.65 5.62 -3.19
CA LEU A 196 -7.81 4.72 -2.42
C LEU A 196 -7.55 5.38 -1.07
N LEU A 197 -8.00 4.74 0.02
CA LEU A 197 -7.61 5.08 1.38
C LEU A 197 -6.46 4.16 1.79
N TYR A 198 -5.34 4.73 2.22
CA TYR A 198 -4.14 3.96 2.52
C TYR A 198 -3.32 4.59 3.66
N VAL A 199 -2.54 3.77 4.33
CA VAL A 199 -1.48 4.21 5.25
C VAL A 199 -0.26 4.57 4.42
N ARG A 200 0.22 5.81 4.54
CA ARG A 200 1.45 6.23 3.87
C ARG A 200 2.68 5.63 4.56
N LYS A 201 3.70 5.34 3.77
CA LYS A 201 5.02 4.91 4.20
C LYS A 201 5.80 6.13 4.68
N PRO A 202 6.35 6.12 5.91
CA PRO A 202 7.28 7.15 6.34
C PRO A 202 8.48 7.26 5.40
N THR A 203 8.93 8.49 5.20
CA THR A 203 10.12 8.79 4.39
C THR A 203 11.33 8.06 4.96
N THR A 204 12.06 7.37 4.08
CA THR A 204 13.27 6.64 4.49
C THR A 204 14.40 7.64 4.76
N VAL A 205 15.02 7.52 5.92
CA VAL A 205 16.15 8.36 6.34
C VAL A 205 17.47 7.63 6.10
N SER A 206 18.50 8.40 5.74
CA SER A 206 19.84 7.90 5.40
C SER A 206 20.97 8.87 5.79
N ASN A 207 20.72 10.17 5.77
CA ASN A 207 21.69 11.20 6.12
C ASN A 207 21.45 11.74 7.53
N ASP A 208 22.51 12.18 8.20
CA ASP A 208 22.47 12.77 9.55
C ASP A 208 21.53 13.98 9.66
N THR A 209 21.31 14.69 8.54
CA THR A 209 20.43 15.85 8.43
C THR A 209 18.98 15.51 8.11
N ASP A 210 18.68 14.25 7.76
CA ASP A 210 17.33 13.84 7.40
C ASP A 210 16.41 13.98 8.62
N VAL A 211 15.20 14.48 8.37
CA VAL A 211 14.18 14.63 9.40
C VAL A 211 13.35 13.35 9.45
N ILE A 212 13.19 12.80 10.66
CA ILE A 212 12.41 11.58 10.85
C ILE A 212 10.93 11.90 10.64
N ASP A 213 10.31 11.18 9.72
CA ASP A 213 8.94 11.37 9.25
C ASP A 213 7.92 10.60 10.12
N VAL A 214 7.87 10.96 11.41
CA VAL A 214 6.83 10.51 12.34
C VAL A 214 6.35 11.68 13.21
N PRO A 215 5.05 11.73 13.58
CA PRO A 215 4.54 12.75 14.48
C PRO A 215 5.29 12.81 15.80
N GLU A 216 5.39 14.02 16.37
CA GLU A 216 6.22 14.30 17.55
C GLU A 216 5.87 13.41 18.76
N GLN A 217 4.58 13.12 18.94
CA GLN A 217 4.08 12.26 20.01
C GLN A 217 4.65 10.83 20.00
N TYR A 218 5.12 10.35 18.84
CA TYR A 218 5.69 9.01 18.70
C TYR A 218 7.21 8.98 18.79
N LEU A 219 7.89 10.13 18.86
CA LEU A 219 9.36 10.17 18.87
C LEU A 219 9.96 9.48 20.10
N ARG A 220 9.27 9.55 21.25
CA ARG A 220 9.72 8.84 22.46
C ARG A 220 9.64 7.33 22.28
N TYR A 221 8.52 6.85 21.75
CA TYR A 221 8.32 5.44 21.47
C TYR A 221 9.34 4.93 20.43
N LEU A 222 9.54 5.68 19.34
CA LEU A 222 10.58 5.41 18.35
C LEU A 222 11.97 5.26 18.98
N GLU A 223 12.38 6.19 19.84
CA GLU A 223 13.67 6.14 20.54
C GLU A 223 13.81 4.86 21.37
N LEU A 224 12.75 4.45 22.06
CA LEU A 224 12.76 3.24 22.90
C LEU A 224 12.77 1.95 22.06
N THR A 225 12.00 1.89 20.96
CA THR A 225 12.02 0.75 20.03
C THR A 225 13.40 0.58 19.40
N VAL A 226 14.02 1.67 18.96
CA VAL A 226 15.38 1.63 18.40
C VAL A 226 16.38 1.20 19.47
N TRP A 227 16.28 1.74 20.69
CA TRP A 227 17.14 1.34 21.80
C TRP A 227 17.02 -0.15 22.11
N ARG A 228 15.82 -0.72 22.18
CA ARG A 228 15.62 -2.16 22.38
C ARG A 228 16.34 -3.00 21.33
N ARG A 229 16.12 -2.71 20.04
CA ARG A 229 16.74 -3.46 18.92
C ARG A 229 18.26 -3.40 18.95
N VAL A 230 18.79 -2.25 19.35
CA VAL A 230 20.24 -2.06 19.47
C VAL A 230 20.79 -2.78 20.71
N ALA A 231 20.06 -2.74 21.84
CA ALA A 231 20.44 -3.45 23.06
C ALA A 231 20.48 -4.97 22.85
N GLU A 232 19.54 -5.54 22.07
CA GLU A 232 19.53 -6.98 21.75
C GLU A 232 20.86 -7.46 21.13
N LEU A 233 21.52 -6.60 20.36
CA LEU A 233 22.78 -6.93 19.70
C LEU A 233 24.01 -6.51 20.50
N TRP A 234 23.99 -5.32 21.12
CA TRP A 234 25.20 -4.71 21.69
C TRP A 234 25.23 -4.61 23.21
N SER A 235 24.08 -4.72 23.89
CA SER A 235 23.99 -4.63 25.35
C SER A 235 22.85 -5.49 25.88
N LYS A 236 23.06 -6.81 25.95
CA LYS A 236 22.04 -7.77 26.37
C LYS A 236 21.53 -7.52 27.79
N GLU A 237 22.34 -6.92 28.64
CA GLU A 237 21.99 -6.56 30.02
C GLU A 237 20.91 -5.46 30.07
N ASP A 238 20.88 -4.57 29.07
CA ASP A 238 19.91 -3.47 28.99
C ASP A 238 18.56 -3.90 28.40
N VAL A 239 18.48 -5.07 27.75
CA VAL A 239 17.27 -5.54 27.05
C VAL A 239 16.03 -5.57 27.96
N PRO A 240 16.07 -6.10 29.21
CA PRO A 240 14.89 -6.11 30.07
C PRO A 240 14.36 -4.70 30.38
N ASN A 241 15.26 -3.73 30.54
CA ASN A 241 14.90 -2.33 30.80
C ASN A 241 14.34 -1.66 29.54
N ALA A 242 14.93 -1.94 28.38
CA ALA A 242 14.48 -1.43 27.09
C ALA A 242 13.07 -1.91 26.73
N VAL A 243 12.81 -3.22 26.90
CA VAL A 243 11.49 -3.82 26.68
C VAL A 243 10.45 -3.21 27.61
N ARG A 244 10.76 -3.08 28.91
CA ARG A 244 9.84 -2.47 29.88
C ARG A 244 9.48 -1.03 29.53
N ALA A 245 10.48 -0.22 29.17
CA ALA A 245 10.26 1.18 28.82
C ALA A 245 9.44 1.32 27.52
N GLU A 246 9.74 0.52 26.49
CA GLU A 246 8.98 0.50 25.23
C GLU A 246 7.51 0.13 25.47
N MET A 247 7.24 -0.92 26.24
CA MET A 247 5.87 -1.36 26.55
C MET A 247 5.07 -0.29 27.29
N GLN A 248 5.66 0.35 28.32
CA GLN A 248 5.00 1.42 29.06
C GLN A 248 4.63 2.61 28.15
N GLU A 249 5.54 3.01 27.27
CA GLU A 249 5.26 4.09 26.32
C GLU A 249 4.18 3.69 25.30
N PHE A 250 4.21 2.46 24.83
CA PHE A 250 3.19 1.93 23.92
C PHE A 250 1.80 1.94 24.56
N GLU A 251 1.68 1.48 25.80
CA GLU A 251 0.42 1.51 26.56
C GLU A 251 -0.09 2.94 26.77
N LEU A 252 0.81 3.89 27.06
CA LEU A 252 0.45 5.31 27.18
C LEU A 252 -0.08 5.88 25.86
N LEU A 253 0.56 5.52 24.74
CA LEU A 253 0.10 5.92 23.41
C LEU A 253 -1.24 5.30 23.06
N LEU A 254 -1.46 4.02 23.38
CA LEU A 254 -2.76 3.37 23.21
C LEU A 254 -3.84 4.02 24.08
N ALA A 255 -3.54 4.37 25.33
CA ALA A 255 -4.49 5.04 26.22
C ALA A 255 -4.83 6.46 25.73
N LYS A 256 -3.89 7.13 25.04
CA LYS A 256 -4.15 8.45 24.41
C LYS A 256 -4.91 8.29 23.08
N GLY A 257 -4.51 7.36 22.23
CA GLY A 257 -5.12 7.09 20.92
C GLY A 257 -6.50 6.43 21.01
N GLY A 258 -6.73 5.56 22.00
CA GLY A 258 -8.04 4.96 22.29
C GLY A 258 -9.10 6.00 22.66
N ARG A 259 -8.71 7.07 23.37
CA ARG A 259 -9.58 8.23 23.64
C ARG A 259 -9.90 9.04 22.37
N GLN A 260 -9.01 9.02 21.38
CA GLN A 260 -9.22 9.70 20.09
C GLN A 260 -10.10 8.86 19.16
N LYS A 261 -9.88 7.54 19.10
CA LYS A 261 -10.74 6.57 18.39
C LYS A 261 -12.15 6.54 18.96
N GLU A 262 -12.31 6.61 20.29
CA GLU A 262 -13.62 6.68 20.95
C GLU A 262 -14.35 8.01 20.65
N ARG A 263 -13.64 9.14 20.64
CA ARG A 263 -14.23 10.45 20.26
C ARG A 263 -14.63 10.50 18.79
N VAL A 264 -13.85 9.90 17.88
CA VAL A 264 -14.19 9.79 16.46
C VAL A 264 -15.33 8.81 16.24
N ARG A 265 -15.37 7.68 16.97
CA ARG A 265 -16.49 6.72 16.97
C ARG A 265 -17.78 7.34 17.49
N ILE A 266 -17.75 8.06 18.61
CA ILE A 266 -18.89 8.79 19.18
C ILE A 266 -19.35 9.91 18.23
N ALA A 267 -18.43 10.60 17.56
CA ALA A 267 -18.76 11.61 16.55
C ALA A 267 -19.40 10.99 15.29
N ARG A 268 -18.94 9.80 14.85
CA ARG A 268 -19.52 9.04 13.74
C ARG A 268 -20.90 8.46 14.09
N ASN A 269 -21.07 7.99 15.32
CA ASN A 269 -22.33 7.44 15.84
C ASN A 269 -23.38 8.52 16.19
N ARG A 270 -23.03 9.82 16.17
CA ARG A 270 -24.03 10.91 16.23
C ARG A 270 -24.72 11.18 14.90
N PHE A 271 -24.15 10.68 13.79
CA PHE A 271 -24.68 10.85 12.43
C PHE A 271 -25.10 9.53 11.78
N ALA A 272 -25.07 8.42 12.53
CA ALA A 272 -25.58 7.12 12.11
C ALA A 272 -26.59 6.63 13.14
N ASP A 273 -27.83 6.38 12.68
CA ASP A 273 -28.91 5.80 13.49
C ASP A 273 -28.46 4.46 14.12
N PRO A 274 -28.91 4.11 15.34
CA PRO A 274 -28.26 3.10 16.14
C PRO A 274 -28.76 1.70 15.77
N LEU A 275 -27.83 0.77 15.50
CA LEU A 275 -28.14 -0.66 15.53
C LEU A 275 -27.12 -1.43 16.37
N ILE A 276 -27.65 -1.83 17.54
CA ILE A 276 -27.54 -3.14 18.19
C ILE A 276 -26.15 -3.63 18.60
N ASP A 277 -25.93 -3.47 19.90
CA ASP A 277 -25.20 -4.29 20.87
C ASP A 277 -24.54 -5.59 20.38
N GLY A 278 -23.25 -5.76 20.73
CA GLY A 278 -22.57 -7.04 20.66
C GLY A 278 -21.07 -6.97 20.38
N ILE A 279 -20.30 -6.27 21.22
CA ILE A 279 -18.84 -6.40 21.20
C ILE A 279 -18.49 -7.79 21.78
N LYS A 280 -18.12 -8.74 20.92
CA LYS A 280 -17.43 -9.95 21.35
C LYS A 280 -15.95 -9.63 21.54
N ALA A 281 -15.43 -9.88 22.74
CA ALA A 281 -14.01 -9.89 23.02
C ALA A 281 -13.29 -10.94 22.14
N PRO A 282 -12.03 -10.70 21.73
CA PRO A 282 -11.25 -11.68 20.99
C PRO A 282 -10.94 -12.93 21.85
N ALA A 283 -11.06 -14.11 21.24
CA ALA A 283 -11.09 -15.44 21.85
C ALA A 283 -9.79 -15.91 22.56
N TRP A 284 -8.87 -15.01 22.90
CA TRP A 284 -7.60 -15.33 23.58
C TRP A 284 -7.41 -14.58 24.89
N LEU A 285 -8.39 -13.79 25.33
CA LEU A 285 -8.43 -13.25 26.70
C LEU A 285 -8.94 -14.35 27.65
N PRO A 286 -8.20 -14.71 28.72
CA PRO A 286 -8.73 -15.56 29.78
C PRO A 286 -9.78 -14.79 30.58
N ASP A 287 -10.94 -15.42 30.82
CA ASP A 287 -12.14 -14.77 31.40
C ASP A 287 -12.06 -14.45 32.91
N ASP A 288 -10.99 -14.83 33.62
CA ASP A 288 -10.98 -14.79 35.09
C ASP A 288 -9.81 -13.97 35.66
N LEU A 289 -10.04 -12.68 35.86
CA LEU A 289 -9.33 -11.86 36.86
C LEU A 289 -10.35 -11.12 37.75
N GLU A 290 -11.21 -11.91 38.40
CA GLU A 290 -11.80 -11.55 39.69
C GLU A 290 -11.65 -12.72 40.66
N ARG A 291 -10.49 -12.79 41.34
CA ARG A 291 -10.33 -13.29 42.71
C ARG A 291 -8.92 -13.01 43.22
N LEU A 292 -8.88 -12.12 44.22
CA LEU A 292 -7.77 -11.57 45.02
C LEU A 292 -7.09 -10.32 44.45
#